data_AF-A0A918ZW33-F1
#
_entry.id   AF-A0A918ZW33-F1
#
_cell.length_a   1.000
_cell.length_b   1.000
_cell.length_c   1.000
_cell.angle_alpha   90.00
_cell.angle_beta   90.00
_cell.angle_gamma   90.00
#
_symmetry.space_group_name_H-M   'P 1'
#
loop_
_entity.id
_entity.type
_entity.pdbx_description
1 polymer ?
#
loop_
_entity_poly.entity_id
_entity_poly.type
_entity_poly.pdbx_seq_one_letter_code
_entity_poly.pdbx_strand_id
1 'polypeptide(L)'
;MFGLSELAIILIVVILVFGAKKLPELARSAGKSARILKAEARAMKNEEAKTEEATTPEVIEGKVVSPGSGPAPGAGQPPSQDPGPSRTTEAPGGGSRP
;
A
#
# COMPACT_ATOMS: atom_id res chain seq x y z
N MET A 1 -41.29 -13.88 9.19
CA MET A 1 -40.80 -12.47 9.27
C MET A 1 -39.71 -12.26 10.33
N PHE A 2 -39.26 -13.31 11.02
CA PHE A 2 -38.17 -13.29 12.00
C PHE A 2 -36.90 -13.85 11.34
N GLY A 3 -35.87 -13.04 11.20
CA GLY A 3 -34.66 -13.40 10.47
C GLY A 3 -33.78 -12.18 10.34
N LEU A 4 -34.05 -11.32 9.34
CA LEU A 4 -33.36 -10.02 9.23
C LEU A 4 -33.68 -9.09 10.41
N SER A 5 -34.95 -9.00 10.82
CA SER A 5 -35.39 -8.09 11.88
C SER A 5 -34.72 -8.40 13.22
N GLU A 6 -34.56 -9.68 13.53
CA GLU A 6 -33.99 -10.16 14.79
C GLU A 6 -32.46 -10.02 14.78
N LEU A 7 -31.83 -10.33 13.64
CA LEU A 7 -30.41 -10.07 13.44
C LEU A 7 -30.07 -8.57 13.53
N ALA A 8 -30.94 -7.69 13.03
CA ALA A 8 -30.76 -6.25 13.15
C ALA A 8 -30.79 -5.78 14.61
N ILE A 9 -31.71 -6.31 15.43
CA ILE A 9 -31.78 -5.99 16.86
C ILE A 9 -30.50 -6.46 17.57
N ILE A 10 -30.05 -7.69 17.32
CA ILE A 10 -28.81 -8.22 17.92
C ILE A 10 -27.61 -7.35 17.51
N LEU A 11 -27.52 -6.98 16.23
CA LEU A 11 -26.45 -6.14 15.72
C LEU A 11 -26.42 -4.76 16.41
N ILE A 12 -27.59 -4.15 16.65
CA ILE A 12 -27.70 -2.90 17.41
C ILE A 12 -27.15 -3.08 18.83
N VAL A 13 -27.53 -4.15 19.53
CA VAL A 13 -27.03 -4.42 20.89
C VAL A 13 -25.52 -4.59 20.90
N VAL A 14 -24.95 -5.33 19.94
CA VAL A 14 -23.50 -5.48 19.79
C VAL A 14 -22.83 -4.13 19.54
N ILE A 15 -23.37 -3.28 18.67
CA ILE A 15 -22.84 -1.93 18.42
C ILE A 15 -22.90 -1.05 19.67
N LEU A 16 -23.93 -1.19 20.52
CA LEU A 16 -24.04 -0.44 21.77
C LEU A 16 -22.99 -0.88 22.81
N VAL A 17 -22.73 -2.18 22.92
CA VAL A 17 -21.75 -2.73 23.87
C VAL A 17 -20.31 -2.45 23.43
N PHE A 18 -20.00 -2.70 22.16
CA PHE A 18 -18.64 -2.54 21.63
C PHE A 18 -18.35 -1.10 21.17
N GLY A 19 -19.37 -0.35 20.77
CA GLY A 19 -19.27 0.99 20.20
C GLY A 19 -19.06 0.99 18.67
N ALA A 20 -19.62 1.99 17.99
CA ALA A 20 -19.57 2.12 16.53
C ALA A 20 -18.15 2.21 15.94
N LYS A 21 -17.16 2.65 16.73
CA LYS A 21 -15.75 2.73 16.30
C LYS A 21 -15.01 1.38 16.42
N LYS A 22 -15.45 0.47 17.30
CA LYS A 22 -14.75 -0.80 17.56
C LYS A 22 -15.13 -1.92 16.60
N LEU A 23 -16.38 -1.99 16.13
CA LEU A 23 -16.75 -2.94 15.07
C LEU A 23 -15.87 -2.85 13.81
N PRO A 24 -15.70 -1.67 13.18
CA PRO A 24 -14.90 -1.56 11.96
C PRO A 24 -13.40 -1.77 12.24
N GLU A 25 -12.93 -1.42 13.43
CA GLU A 25 -11.55 -1.66 13.86
C GLU A 25 -11.26 -3.17 13.97
N LEU A 26 -12.13 -3.91 14.66
CA LEU A 26 -12.06 -5.37 14.81
C LEU A 26 -12.22 -6.09 13.46
N ALA A 27 -13.17 -5.66 12.63
CA ALA A 27 -13.36 -6.23 11.30
C ALA A 27 -12.14 -6.00 10.39
N ARG A 28 -11.51 -4.83 10.46
CA ARG A 28 -10.29 -4.52 9.67
C ARG A 28 -9.08 -5.34 10.13
N SER A 29 -8.86 -5.47 11.44
CA SER A 29 -7.75 -6.27 11.97
C SER A 29 -7.95 -7.77 11.71
N ALA A 30 -9.15 -8.30 12.01
CA ALA A 30 -9.51 -9.68 11.71
C ALA A 30 -9.48 -9.99 10.20
N GLY A 31 -9.93 -9.05 9.37
CA GLY A 31 -9.91 -9.17 7.91
C GLY A 31 -8.49 -9.26 7.33
N LYS A 32 -7.52 -8.52 7.89
CA LYS A 32 -6.10 -8.64 7.49
C LYS A 32 -5.56 -10.04 7.80
N SER A 33 -5.77 -10.56 9.01
CA SER A 33 -5.33 -11.90 9.40
C SER A 33 -6.03 -12.99 8.57
N ALA A 34 -7.35 -12.85 8.38
CA ALA A 34 -8.13 -13.78 7.56
C ALA A 34 -7.72 -13.77 6.08
N ARG A 35 -7.25 -12.63 5.53
CA ARG A 35 -6.75 -12.56 4.15
C ARG A 35 -5.46 -13.35 3.99
N ILE A 36 -4.53 -13.24 4.95
CA ILE A 36 -3.27 -13.99 4.93
C ILE A 36 -3.57 -15.49 5.04
N LEU A 37 -4.35 -15.89 6.04
CA LEU A 37 -4.77 -17.27 6.24
C LEU A 37 -5.52 -17.84 5.02
N LYS A 38 -6.41 -17.05 4.40
CA LYS A 38 -7.13 -17.47 3.19
C LYS A 38 -6.20 -17.57 1.97
N ALA A 39 -5.15 -16.74 1.87
CA ALA A 39 -4.17 -16.83 0.80
C ALA A 39 -3.29 -18.07 0.96
N GLU A 40 -2.81 -18.35 2.18
CA GLU A 40 -2.05 -19.57 2.48
C GLU A 40 -2.91 -20.83 2.29
N ALA A 41 -4.14 -20.83 2.81
CA ALA A 41 -5.09 -21.94 2.62
C ALA A 41 -5.43 -22.17 1.14
N ARG A 42 -5.52 -21.09 0.34
CA ARG A 42 -5.69 -21.21 -1.12
C ARG A 42 -4.44 -21.73 -1.80
N ALA A 43 -3.25 -21.34 -1.37
CA ALA A 43 -2.00 -21.88 -1.92
C ALA A 43 -1.91 -23.38 -1.69
N MET A 44 -2.22 -23.87 -0.48
CA MET A 44 -2.25 -25.31 -0.19
C MET A 44 -3.26 -26.05 -1.07
N LYS A 45 -4.49 -25.54 -1.15
CA LYS A 45 -5.56 -26.12 -1.97
C LYS A 45 -5.27 -26.03 -3.48
N ASN A 46 -4.50 -25.03 -3.89
CA ASN A 46 -4.09 -24.85 -5.27
C ASN A 46 -2.87 -25.71 -5.61
N GLU A 47 -1.94 -25.97 -4.70
CA GLU A 47 -0.82 -26.91 -4.91
C GLU A 47 -1.34 -28.35 -5.09
N GLU A 48 -2.39 -28.72 -4.36
CA GLU A 48 -3.12 -29.98 -4.58
C GLU A 48 -3.80 -30.06 -5.96
N ALA A 49 -4.20 -28.93 -6.54
CA ALA A 49 -4.77 -28.86 -7.89
C ALA A 49 -3.72 -28.59 -9.00
N LYS A 50 -2.58 -27.98 -8.65
CA LYS A 50 -1.52 -27.50 -9.55
C LYS A 50 -0.44 -28.56 -9.80
N THR A 51 -0.53 -29.72 -9.16
CA THR A 51 0.16 -30.92 -9.65
C THR A 51 -0.24 -31.24 -11.12
N GLU A 52 -1.32 -30.66 -11.66
CA GLU A 52 -1.75 -30.84 -13.05
C GLU A 52 -1.58 -29.63 -14.00
N GLU A 53 -1.43 -28.37 -13.54
CA GLU A 53 -1.38 -27.21 -14.46
C GLU A 53 -0.55 -26.04 -13.92
N ALA A 54 0.74 -26.03 -14.23
CA ALA A 54 1.63 -24.91 -13.92
C ALA A 54 1.65 -23.88 -15.07
N THR A 55 1.00 -22.72 -14.90
CA THR A 55 1.22 -21.57 -15.79
C THR A 55 1.02 -20.21 -15.10
N THR A 56 2.14 -19.48 -14.99
CA THR A 56 2.33 -18.02 -15.02
C THR A 56 1.50 -17.09 -14.11
N PRO A 57 2.11 -16.45 -13.09
CA PRO A 57 1.47 -15.35 -12.36
C PRO A 57 1.39 -14.08 -13.24
N GLU A 58 0.17 -13.60 -13.48
CA GLU A 58 -0.12 -12.33 -14.13
C GLU A 58 0.31 -11.17 -13.23
N VAL A 59 1.29 -10.39 -13.70
CA VAL A 59 1.79 -9.18 -13.03
C VAL A 59 0.78 -8.05 -13.27
N ILE A 60 0.00 -7.71 -12.25
CA ILE A 60 -0.89 -6.55 -12.28
C ILE A 60 -0.06 -5.30 -11.95
N GLU A 61 0.14 -4.42 -12.92
CA GLU A 61 0.87 -3.17 -12.77
C GLU A 61 0.11 -2.21 -11.84
N GLY A 62 0.70 -1.91 -10.68
CA GLY A 62 0.13 -1.00 -9.70
C GLY A 62 0.34 0.46 -10.12
N LYS A 63 -0.73 1.15 -10.51
CA LYS A 63 -0.72 2.62 -10.62
C LYS A 63 -0.52 3.23 -9.22
N VAL A 64 0.62 3.89 -9.01
CA VAL A 64 0.92 4.64 -7.78
C VAL A 64 -0.02 5.84 -7.68
N VAL A 65 -0.99 5.78 -6.77
CA VAL A 65 -1.78 6.96 -6.39
C VAL A 65 -0.98 7.70 -5.31
N SER A 66 -0.41 8.85 -5.66
CA SER A 66 0.18 9.77 -4.69
C SER A 66 -0.88 10.19 -3.67
N PRO A 67 -0.67 9.99 -2.35
CA PRO A 67 -1.49 10.61 -1.34
C PRO A 67 -1.12 12.10 -1.27
N GLY A 68 -1.70 12.90 -2.15
CA GLY A 68 -1.43 14.33 -2.27
C GLY A 68 -2.66 15.09 -2.73
N SER A 69 -3.66 15.21 -1.86
CA SER A 69 -4.79 16.16 -1.99
C SER A 69 -5.56 16.25 -0.65
N GLY A 70 -4.85 16.58 0.43
CA GLY A 70 -5.46 17.31 1.54
C GLY A 70 -5.24 18.82 1.29
N PRO A 71 -6.19 19.71 1.59
CA PRO A 71 -6.09 21.13 1.25
C PRO A 71 -4.94 21.78 2.03
N ALA A 72 -3.94 22.30 1.32
CA ALA A 72 -2.89 23.14 1.88
C ALA A 72 -3.22 24.61 1.62
N PRO A 73 -3.23 25.45 2.67
CA PRO A 73 -2.49 26.71 2.56
C PRO A 73 -1.81 27.09 3.89
N GLY A 74 -0.47 27.23 3.89
CA GLY A 74 0.24 27.78 5.05
C GLY A 74 1.76 27.65 5.01
N ALA A 75 2.41 28.63 4.38
CA ALA A 75 3.74 29.17 4.67
C ALA A 75 4.95 28.22 4.78
N GLY A 76 5.86 28.33 3.80
CA GLY A 76 7.22 27.82 3.94
C GLY A 76 8.02 27.76 2.65
N GLN A 77 8.12 28.88 1.93
CA GLN A 77 9.12 29.03 0.87
C GLN A 77 10.39 29.64 1.47
N PRO A 78 11.56 29.07 1.14
CA PRO A 78 12.65 29.93 0.71
C PRO A 78 13.02 29.63 -0.76
N PRO A 79 13.31 30.67 -1.56
CA PRO A 79 13.72 30.54 -2.95
C PRO A 79 15.24 30.33 -3.02
N SER A 80 15.71 29.56 -4.00
CA SER A 80 17.01 29.75 -4.67
C SER A 80 17.10 28.81 -5.87
N GLN A 81 16.82 29.35 -7.06
CA GLN A 81 17.16 28.75 -8.35
C GLN A 81 18.60 29.16 -8.72
N ASP A 82 19.41 28.17 -9.15
CA ASP A 82 20.49 28.13 -10.20
C ASP A 82 21.55 29.26 -10.30
N PRO A 83 22.79 29.08 -10.88
CA PRO A 83 23.12 28.24 -12.05
C PRO A 83 24.49 27.48 -12.03
N GLY A 84 24.67 26.50 -12.92
CA GLY A 84 26.00 25.93 -13.26
C GLY A 84 26.94 26.97 -13.91
N PRO A 85 28.28 26.82 -13.84
CA PRO A 85 29.03 26.01 -14.83
C PRO A 85 30.24 25.27 -14.18
N SER A 86 30.78 24.17 -14.71
CA SER A 86 31.86 24.25 -15.70
C SER A 86 32.23 22.83 -16.17
N ARG A 87 31.95 22.52 -17.44
CA ARG A 87 32.86 21.67 -18.23
C ARG A 87 33.94 22.56 -18.82
N THR A 88 35.11 21.96 -19.02
CA THR A 88 36.18 22.37 -19.96
C THR A 88 37.38 23.11 -19.37
N THR A 89 38.46 22.35 -19.22
CA THR A 89 39.88 22.70 -19.40
C THR A 89 40.51 21.31 -19.57
N GLU A 90 40.75 20.73 -20.75
CA GLU A 90 41.47 21.19 -21.95
C GLU A 90 42.75 21.97 -21.61
N ALA A 91 43.88 21.26 -21.45
CA ALA A 91 45.00 21.30 -22.39
C ALA A 91 46.25 20.53 -21.87
N PRO A 92 47.09 19.98 -22.78
CA PRO A 92 48.20 19.07 -22.49
C PRO A 92 49.55 19.77 -22.39
N GLY A 93 50.54 19.16 -21.74
CA GLY A 93 51.96 19.48 -22.01
C GLY A 93 52.90 19.43 -20.81
N GLY A 94 53.85 18.49 -20.87
CA GLY A 94 55.28 18.80 -20.85
C GLY A 94 55.99 19.01 -19.50
N GLY A 95 57.17 18.37 -19.39
CA GLY A 95 58.28 18.86 -18.56
C GLY A 95 58.38 18.18 -17.19
N SER A 96 59.13 17.09 -17.05
CA SER A 96 60.59 17.08 -16.82
C SER A 96 61.01 17.58 -15.43
N ARG A 97 61.36 16.62 -14.55
CA ARG A 97 62.60 16.55 -13.72
C ARG A 97 62.88 17.71 -12.73
N PRO A 98 63.86 17.65 -11.80
CA PRO A 98 65.00 16.73 -11.61
C PRO A 98 64.72 15.46 -10.81
#